data_AF-A0A645HSR9-F1
#
_entry.id   AF-A0A645HSR9-F1
#
_cell.length_a   1.000
_cell.length_b   1.000
_cell.length_c   1.000
_cell.angle_alpha   90.00
_cell.angle_beta   90.00
_cell.angle_gamma   90.00
#
_symmetry.space_group_name_H-M   'P 1'
#
loop_
_entity.id
_entity.type
_entity.pdbx_description
1 polymer ?
#
loop_
_entity_poly.entity_id
_entity_poly.type
_entity_poly.pdbx_seq_one_letter_code
_entity_poly.pdbx_strand_id
1 'polypeptide(L)'
;MEVRGIGIINVAAMFGVKSIRHEKRVDLVVTLKSWNEVADVDRLGMEQEYVNILGIEVPHITIPVRPGRDLARLVEVAAFQTKLKNSGYNPAKELNDRLIARMAEAAKL
;
A
#
# COMPACT_ATOMS: atom_id res chain seq x y z
N MET A 1 10.91 7.85 -19.03
CA MET A 1 9.92 6.78 -18.76
C MET A 1 9.46 6.24 -20.10
N GLU A 2 9.28 4.94 -20.23
CA GLU A 2 8.67 4.33 -21.43
C GLU A 2 7.19 4.08 -21.13
N VAL A 3 6.33 4.39 -22.10
CA VAL A 3 4.90 4.13 -22.01
C VAL A 3 4.44 3.46 -23.30
N ARG A 4 4.03 2.20 -23.20
CA ARG A 4 3.59 1.40 -24.35
C ARG A 4 2.43 2.11 -25.08
N GLY A 5 2.57 2.24 -26.40
CA GLY A 5 1.60 2.93 -27.26
C GLY A 5 1.84 4.44 -27.43
N ILE A 6 2.72 5.02 -26.61
CA ILE A 6 3.14 6.43 -26.73
C ILE A 6 4.64 6.52 -27.08
N GLY A 7 5.48 5.71 -26.43
CA GLY A 7 6.93 5.68 -26.60
C GLY A 7 7.68 6.24 -25.40
N ILE A 8 8.85 6.84 -25.63
CA ILE A 8 9.71 7.39 -24.58
C ILE A 8 9.24 8.81 -24.24
N ILE A 9 9.05 9.09 -22.95
CA ILE A 9 8.70 10.43 -22.45
C ILE A 9 9.71 10.95 -21.42
N ASN A 10 9.87 12.28 -21.41
CA ASN A 10 10.66 13.00 -20.42
C ASN A 10 9.74 13.60 -19.35
N VAL A 11 9.68 12.95 -18.19
CA VAL A 11 8.80 13.35 -17.06
C VAL A 11 9.16 14.75 -16.54
N ALA A 12 10.44 15.07 -16.42
CA ALA A 12 10.89 16.37 -15.90
C ALA A 12 10.53 17.54 -16.83
N ALA A 13 10.69 17.33 -18.14
CA ALA A 13 10.32 18.35 -19.14
C ALA A 13 8.79 18.56 -19.22
N MET A 14 8.00 17.51 -19.02
CA MET A 14 6.54 17.58 -19.12
C MET A 14 5.86 18.10 -17.85
N PHE A 15 6.32 17.68 -16.66
CA PHE A 15 5.64 17.93 -15.38
C PHE A 15 6.47 18.77 -14.40
N GLY A 16 7.64 19.25 -14.85
CA GLY A 16 8.54 20.10 -14.09
C GLY A 16 9.36 19.36 -13.04
N VAL A 17 10.33 20.06 -12.44
CA VAL A 17 11.31 19.49 -11.50
C VAL A 17 10.69 18.84 -10.25
N LYS A 18 9.49 19.26 -9.85
CA LYS A 18 8.79 18.69 -8.68
C LYS A 18 8.40 17.22 -8.89
N SER A 19 8.28 16.76 -10.14
CA SER A 19 7.91 15.39 -10.52
C SER A 19 9.07 14.38 -10.45
N ILE A 20 10.30 14.86 -10.23
CA ILE A 20 11.49 14.00 -10.13
C ILE A 20 12.19 14.17 -8.77
N ARG A 21 12.90 13.12 -8.36
CA ARG A 21 13.85 13.13 -7.23
C ARG A 21 15.06 12.31 -7.64
N HIS A 22 16.26 12.80 -7.29
CA HIS A 22 17.51 12.08 -7.55
C HIS A 22 17.67 10.87 -6.62
N GLU A 23 17.22 11.01 -5.37
CA GLU A 23 17.31 9.97 -4.35
C GLU A 23 16.04 9.93 -3.49
N LYS A 24 15.72 8.73 -2.99
CA LYS A 24 14.62 8.51 -2.04
C LYS A 24 14.87 7.18 -1.31
N ARG A 25 14.69 7.18 0.01
CA ARG A 25 14.67 5.94 0.82
C ARG A 25 13.47 5.08 0.46
N VAL A 26 13.69 3.78 0.33
CA VAL A 26 12.62 2.78 0.12
C VAL A 26 11.93 2.50 1.45
N ASP A 27 10.72 3.03 1.62
CA ASP A 27 9.93 2.89 2.85
C ASP A 27 8.85 1.78 2.74
N LEU A 28 8.55 1.32 1.51
CA LEU A 28 7.50 0.35 1.20
C LEU A 28 7.82 -0.35 -0.14
N VAL A 29 7.57 -1.64 -0.23
CA VAL A 29 7.53 -2.41 -1.48
C VAL A 29 6.09 -2.78 -1.80
N VAL A 30 5.66 -2.49 -3.03
CA VAL A 30 4.34 -2.91 -3.52
C VAL A 30 4.51 -3.87 -4.68
N THR A 31 4.01 -5.10 -4.54
CA THR A 31 4.01 -6.09 -5.62
C THR A 31 2.65 -6.13 -6.29
N LEU A 32 2.64 -5.93 -7.61
CA LEU A 32 1.44 -6.07 -8.43
C LEU A 32 1.37 -7.52 -8.95
N LYS A 33 0.35 -8.27 -8.53
CA LYS A 33 0.11 -9.66 -8.98
C LYS A 33 -1.18 -9.77 -9.75
N SER A 34 -1.30 -10.75 -10.65
CA SER A 34 -2.60 -11.05 -11.26
C SER A 34 -3.60 -11.45 -10.18
N TRP A 35 -4.87 -11.05 -10.31
CA TRP A 35 -5.93 -11.41 -9.35
C TRP A 35 -5.98 -12.91 -9.05
N ASN A 36 -5.75 -13.75 -10.06
CA ASN A 36 -5.82 -15.22 -9.94
C ASN A 36 -4.61 -15.83 -9.20
N GLU A 37 -3.54 -15.06 -8.99
CA GLU A 37 -2.30 -15.51 -8.35
C GLU A 37 -2.23 -15.12 -6.87
N VAL A 38 -3.22 -14.37 -6.37
CA VAL A 38 -3.29 -13.98 -4.97
C VAL A 38 -4.24 -14.93 -4.24
N ALA A 39 -3.66 -16.00 -3.69
CA ALA A 39 -4.36 -16.82 -2.70
C ALA A 39 -4.55 -16.00 -1.42
N ASP A 40 -5.79 -15.92 -0.94
CA ASP A 40 -6.19 -15.21 0.28
C ASP A 40 -5.64 -13.79 0.44
N VAL A 41 -6.34 -12.84 -0.19
CA VAL A 41 -6.10 -11.40 0.06
C VAL A 41 -6.41 -11.09 1.53
N ASP A 42 -5.41 -10.71 2.31
CA ASP A 42 -5.65 -10.11 3.63
C ASP A 42 -6.47 -8.83 3.46
N ARG A 43 -7.70 -8.85 4.00
CA ARG A 43 -8.66 -7.74 3.92
C ARG A 43 -8.58 -6.79 5.12
N LEU A 44 -7.96 -7.24 6.22
CA LEU A 44 -7.91 -6.51 7.49
C LEU A 44 -6.56 -5.82 7.68
N GLY A 45 -5.49 -6.30 7.02
CA GLY A 45 -4.15 -5.73 7.11
C GLY A 45 -3.54 -5.90 8.50
N MET A 46 -3.88 -7.02 9.16
CA MET A 46 -3.47 -7.32 10.53
C MET A 46 -2.03 -7.84 10.57
N GLU A 47 -1.62 -8.61 9.57
CA GLU A 47 -0.25 -9.07 9.43
C GLU A 47 0.52 -8.14 8.49
N GLN A 48 1.77 -7.85 8.86
CA GLN A 48 2.65 -6.99 8.08
C GLN A 48 3.72 -7.88 7.43
N GLU A 49 3.69 -7.97 6.11
CA GLU A 49 4.74 -8.63 5.35
C GLU A 49 5.96 -7.71 5.18
N TYR A 50 7.12 -8.31 4.95
CA TYR A 50 8.39 -7.61 4.74
C TYR A 50 9.18 -8.25 3.60
N VAL A 51 9.96 -7.43 2.90
CA VAL A 51 10.97 -7.86 1.92
C VAL A 51 12.34 -7.44 2.44
N ASN A 52 13.28 -8.38 2.47
CA ASN A 52 14.67 -8.08 2.81
C ASN A 52 15.38 -7.44 1.60
N ILE A 53 15.87 -6.22 1.77
CA ILE A 53 16.68 -5.50 0.78
C ILE A 53 18.00 -5.13 1.45
N LEU A 54 19.08 -5.78 1.02
CA LEU A 54 20.44 -5.55 1.53
C LEU A 54 20.54 -5.67 3.06
N GLY A 55 19.81 -6.63 3.66
CA GLY A 55 19.79 -6.84 5.11
C GLY A 55 18.77 -5.97 5.85
N ILE A 56 18.03 -5.10 5.17
CA ILE A 56 16.99 -4.24 5.76
C ILE A 56 15.62 -4.83 5.45
N GLU A 57 14.81 -5.06 6.48
CA GLU A 57 13.41 -5.45 6.30
C GLU A 57 12.56 -4.22 5.95
N VAL A 58 12.00 -4.24 4.74
CA VAL A 58 11.14 -3.17 4.23
C VAL A 58 9.69 -3.67 4.20
N PRO A 59 8.71 -2.91 4.73
CA PRO A 59 7.31 -3.27 4.66
C PRO A 59 6.88 -3.62 3.24
N HIS A 60 6.06 -4.65 3.10
CA HIS A 60 5.61 -5.19 1.83
C HIS A 60 4.09 -5.31 1.77
N ILE A 61 3.53 -4.99 0.61
CA ILE A 61 2.10 -5.10 0.32
C ILE A 61 1.92 -5.69 -1.08
N THR A 62 1.08 -6.71 -1.19
CA THR A 62 0.67 -7.27 -2.49
C THR A 62 -0.68 -6.68 -2.92
N ILE A 63 -0.75 -6.09 -4.11
CA ILE A 63 -1.99 -5.54 -4.68
C ILE A 63 -2.39 -6.37 -5.91
N PRO A 64 -3.57 -7.02 -5.90
CA PRO A 64 -4.02 -7.77 -7.07
C PRO A 64 -4.54 -6.84 -8.17
N VAL A 65 -4.08 -7.09 -9.39
CA VAL A 65 -4.39 -6.36 -10.61
C VAL A 65 -5.60 -6.99 -11.30
N ARG A 66 -6.60 -6.17 -11.60
CA ARG A 66 -7.79 -6.53 -12.37
C ARG A 66 -8.29 -5.31 -13.16
N PRO A 67 -8.86 -5.48 -14.36
CA PRO A 67 -9.54 -4.41 -15.06
C PRO A 67 -10.57 -3.70 -14.18
N GLY A 68 -10.65 -2.38 -14.30
CA GLY A 68 -11.54 -1.54 -13.49
C GLY A 68 -10.97 -1.08 -12.14
N ARG A 69 -9.76 -1.51 -11.76
CA ARG A 69 -9.06 -0.98 -10.57
C ARG A 69 -8.09 0.14 -10.97
N ASP A 70 -8.18 1.26 -10.27
CA ASP A 70 -7.17 2.33 -10.36
C ASP A 70 -5.94 1.93 -9.51
N LEU A 71 -4.92 1.39 -10.18
CA LEU A 71 -3.69 0.95 -9.52
C LEU A 71 -2.89 2.11 -8.93
N ALA A 72 -2.90 3.29 -9.58
CA ALA A 72 -2.17 4.45 -9.08
C ALA A 72 -2.75 4.91 -7.73
N ARG A 73 -4.08 5.00 -7.66
CA ARG A 73 -4.81 5.32 -6.43
C ARG A 73 -4.56 4.30 -5.32
N LEU A 74 -4.53 3.00 -5.65
CA LEU A 74 -4.29 1.95 -4.67
C LEU A 74 -2.86 2.00 -4.10
N VAL A 75 -1.85 2.21 -4.95
CA VAL A 75 -0.46 2.38 -4.52
C VAL A 75 -0.29 3.63 -3.65
N GLU A 76 -0.97 4.73 -4.00
CA GLU A 76 -0.99 5.96 -3.20
C GLU A 76 -1.56 5.71 -1.79
N VAL A 77 -2.71 5.05 -1.69
CA VAL A 77 -3.35 4.74 -0.40
C VAL A 77 -2.46 3.81 0.44
N ALA A 78 -1.82 2.81 -0.17
CA ALA A 78 -0.88 1.92 0.50
C ALA A 78 0.32 2.68 1.09
N ALA A 79 0.84 3.67 0.36
CA ALA A 79 1.91 4.53 0.84
C ALA A 79 1.47 5.41 2.02
N PHE A 80 0.25 5.96 1.98
CA PHE A 80 -0.31 6.72 3.11
C PHE A 80 -0.54 5.85 4.33
N GLN A 81 -1.12 4.66 4.17
CA GLN A 81 -1.33 3.71 5.26
C GLN A 81 0.00 3.33 5.91
N THR A 82 1.05 3.09 5.13
CA THR A 82 2.38 2.76 5.66
C THR A 82 2.96 3.93 6.46
N LYS A 83 2.84 5.17 5.98
CA LYS A 83 3.23 6.36 6.75
C LYS A 83 2.47 6.48 8.06
N LEU A 84 1.17 6.17 8.05
CA LEU A 84 0.30 6.25 9.22
C LEU A 84 0.63 5.15 10.26
N LYS A 85 0.91 3.92 9.81
CA LYS A 85 1.44 2.86 10.68
C LYS A 85 2.78 3.28 11.29
N ASN A 86 3.68 3.88 10.49
CA ASN A 86 4.97 4.36 10.97
C ASN A 86 4.87 5.53 11.97
N SER A 87 3.77 6.29 11.96
CA SER A 87 3.49 7.30 13.00
C SER A 87 2.88 6.71 14.27
N GLY A 88 2.76 5.38 14.37
CA GLY A 88 2.22 4.67 15.54
C GLY A 88 0.70 4.46 15.53
N TYR A 89 0.01 4.79 14.43
CA TYR A 89 -1.44 4.64 14.34
C TYR A 89 -1.82 3.43 13.50
N ASN A 90 -2.55 2.48 14.10
CA ASN A 90 -3.06 1.29 13.42
C ASN A 90 -4.61 1.32 13.34
N PRO A 91 -5.18 1.70 12.18
CA PRO A 91 -6.63 1.78 12.01
C PRO A 91 -7.36 0.44 12.21
N ALA A 92 -6.74 -0.68 11.85
CA ALA A 92 -7.34 -2.01 11.98
C ALA A 92 -7.49 -2.39 13.46
N LYS A 93 -6.46 -2.09 14.27
CA LYS A 93 -6.52 -2.28 15.72
C LYS A 93 -7.61 -1.40 16.35
N GLU A 94 -7.67 -0.12 16.00
CA GLU A 94 -8.73 0.77 16.52
C GLU A 94 -10.13 0.28 16.16
N LEU A 95 -10.34 -0.17 14.92
CA LEU A 95 -11.63 -0.72 14.50
C LEU A 95 -11.99 -1.96 15.32
N ASN A 96 -11.05 -2.86 15.51
CA ASN A 96 -11.24 -4.08 16.31
C ASN A 96 -11.59 -3.74 17.77
N ASP A 97 -10.84 -2.83 18.40
CA ASP A 97 -11.07 -2.42 19.78
C ASP A 97 -12.47 -1.79 19.96
N ARG A 98 -12.90 -0.94 19.00
CA ARG A 98 -14.26 -0.38 19.00
C ARG A 98 -15.35 -1.43 18.80
N LEU A 99 -15.11 -2.42 17.94
CA LEU A 99 -16.07 -3.48 17.67
C LEU A 99 -16.28 -4.35 18.92
N ILE A 100 -15.19 -4.75 19.58
CA ILE A 100 -15.22 -5.52 20.83
C ILE A 100 -15.99 -4.75 21.91
N ALA A 101 -15.73 -3.45 22.07
CA ALA A 101 -16.44 -2.62 23.04
C ALA A 101 -17.96 -2.61 22.80
N ARG A 102 -18.41 -2.48 21.54
CA ARG A 102 -19.84 -2.51 21.21
C ARG A 102 -20.48 -3.88 21.42
N MET A 103 -19.77 -4.96 21.13
CA MET A 103 -20.28 -6.32 21.35
C MET A 103 -20.46 -6.61 22.85
N ALA A 104 -19.53 -6.14 23.69
CA ALA A 104 -19.62 -6.30 25.14
C ALA A 104 -20.77 -5.49 25.77
N GLU A 105 -21.10 -4.33 25.19
CA GLU A 105 -22.25 -3.52 25.60
C GLU A 105 -23.58 -4.18 25.22
N ALA A 106 -23.68 -4.72 24.01
CA ALA A 106 -24.87 -5.44 23.54
C ALA A 106 -25.14 -6.74 24.31
N ALA A 107 -24.10 -7.44 24.78
CA ALA A 107 -24.23 -8.67 25.57
C ALA A 107 -24.63 -8.46 27.04
N LYS A 108 -24.67 -7.20 27.51
CA LYS A 108 -25.12 -6.83 28.86
C LYS A 108 -26.61 -6.46 28.93
N LEU A 109 -27.29 -6.38 27.79
CA LEU A 109 -28.75 -6.21 27.64
C LEU A 109 -29.43 -7.56 27.51
#